data_AF-A0AAV0SUE5-F1
#
_entry.id   AF-A0AAV0SUE5-F1
#
_cell.length_a   1.000
_cell.length_b   1.000
_cell.length_c   1.000
_cell.angle_alpha   90.00
_cell.angle_beta   90.00
_cell.angle_gamma   90.00
#
_symmetry.space_group_name_H-M   'P 1'
#
loop_
_entity.id
_entity.type
_entity.pdbx_description
1 polymer ?
#
loop_
_entity_poly.entity_id
_entity_poly.type
_entity_poly.pdbx_seq_one_letter_code
_entity_poly.pdbx_strand_id
1 'polypeptide(L)'
;MVTTSLVMPIAFLGPLNENISLAIVEGATYLSLFLLLLHVHSSGKRNATMLLAAMLQVLVVELIFYHSDRWHAQALVMLVSEHLPLYTVLLQAQLYYIAFVVTSRLRIDPFFQPFVMGSLMLMLLFPIELLGTKFLWWTWHDTDPLLADRLMGVPCHLLFYNYFFAFAFLCVHFILRSTWLTGDYYEEKRWKSEWGYVLLMPLITTSFAVCFLILGYYTPVHLMGIQAQVSFFILIGLSLLLVWMADRERDSPDVQKALEPMDAYDSDWLSSCIDHAINQMVFLLYFVLVLLTLFINPTEIVSLGHHQPLGKCLESEWFYSLMGMKHHRKKYLCVHDFNEAFNLCNYPVTQLLYEDSWYMICGRGYESFATYLALIVSSFIGLNLLMYQILKRPQYTQAVSFRHQ
;
A
#
# COMPACT_ATOMS: atom_id res chain seq x y z
N MET A 1 5.60 15.16 -36.18
CA MET A 1 6.37 15.50 -34.96
C MET A 1 5.46 16.27 -34.04
N VAL A 2 4.75 15.56 -33.16
CA VAL A 2 3.92 16.19 -32.13
C VAL A 2 4.85 16.43 -30.96
N THR A 3 5.06 17.69 -30.62
CA THR A 3 5.78 18.14 -29.44
C THR A 3 5.09 17.57 -28.20
N THR A 4 5.71 16.57 -27.57
CA THR A 4 5.35 16.09 -26.23
C THR A 4 5.64 17.20 -25.24
N SER A 5 4.62 17.97 -24.91
CA SER A 5 4.67 18.97 -23.85
C SER A 5 4.89 18.23 -22.51
N LEU A 6 6.00 18.53 -21.85
CA LEU A 6 6.41 18.08 -20.50
C LEU A 6 5.55 18.70 -19.37
N VAL A 7 4.27 18.96 -19.65
CA VAL A 7 3.33 19.55 -18.70
C VAL A 7 2.49 18.41 -18.15
N MET A 8 2.59 18.19 -16.83
CA MET A 8 1.68 17.32 -16.07
C MET A 8 0.23 17.67 -16.47
N PRO A 9 -0.52 16.78 -17.14
CA PRO A 9 -1.88 17.10 -17.54
C PRO A 9 -2.76 17.12 -16.29
N ILE A 10 -3.12 18.31 -15.83
CA ILE A 10 -4.10 18.46 -14.75
C ILE A 10 -5.50 18.34 -15.39
N ALA A 11 -6.09 17.15 -15.32
CA ALA A 11 -7.43 16.89 -15.85
C ALA A 11 -8.49 17.30 -14.81
N PHE A 12 -8.76 18.60 -14.69
CA PHE A 12 -9.55 19.13 -13.55
C PHE A 12 -11.05 18.73 -13.52
N LEU A 13 -11.65 18.29 -14.64
CA LEU A 13 -13.12 18.14 -14.75
C LEU A 13 -13.63 16.84 -15.40
N GLY A 14 -12.85 16.16 -16.24
CA GLY A 14 -13.26 14.92 -16.90
C GLY A 14 -13.38 13.72 -15.94
N PRO A 15 -12.34 13.40 -15.14
CA PRO A 15 -12.33 12.20 -14.29
C PRO A 15 -13.33 12.27 -13.13
N LEU A 16 -13.64 13.48 -12.65
CA LEU A 16 -14.57 13.72 -11.54
C LEU A 16 -16.02 13.32 -11.89
N ASN A 17 -16.37 13.35 -13.18
CA ASN A 17 -17.71 13.04 -13.67
C ASN A 17 -17.92 11.54 -13.92
N GLU A 18 -16.83 10.76 -14.07
CA GLU A 18 -16.89 9.34 -14.41
C GLU A 18 -16.75 8.44 -13.18
N ASN A 19 -15.86 8.79 -12.25
CA ASN A 19 -15.64 8.03 -11.02
C ASN A 19 -15.58 8.94 -9.77
N ILE A 20 -16.75 9.32 -9.25
CA ILE A 20 -16.87 10.15 -8.05
C ILE A 20 -16.20 9.53 -6.83
N SER A 21 -16.19 8.19 -6.74
CA SER A 21 -15.58 7.48 -5.60
C SER A 21 -14.07 7.68 -5.57
N LEU A 22 -13.42 7.68 -6.74
CA LEU A 22 -12.00 7.94 -6.88
C LEU A 22 -11.64 9.35 -6.42
N ALA A 23 -12.41 10.36 -6.87
CA ALA A 23 -12.19 11.75 -6.49
C ALA A 23 -12.34 11.97 -4.97
N ILE A 24 -13.31 11.29 -4.34
CA ILE A 24 -13.49 11.34 -2.87
C ILE A 24 -12.28 10.72 -2.15
N VAL A 25 -11.79 9.56 -2.59
CA VAL A 25 -10.61 8.92 -1.97
C VAL A 25 -9.34 9.71 -2.21
N GLU A 26 -9.16 10.30 -3.39
CA GLU A 26 -8.04 11.19 -3.70
C GLU A 26 -8.04 12.41 -2.77
N GLY A 27 -9.19 13.07 -2.61
CA GLY A 27 -9.35 14.18 -1.66
C GLY A 27 -9.07 13.78 -0.21
N ALA A 28 -9.58 12.62 0.22
CA ALA A 28 -9.32 12.08 1.57
C ALA A 28 -7.84 11.75 1.78
N THR A 29 -7.16 11.26 0.74
CA THR A 29 -5.72 10.96 0.76
C THR A 29 -4.92 12.25 0.93
N TYR A 30 -5.23 13.30 0.16
CA TYR A 30 -4.53 14.58 0.29
C TYR A 30 -4.76 15.26 1.64
N LEU A 31 -5.99 15.19 2.17
CA LEU A 31 -6.27 15.69 3.51
C LEU A 31 -5.51 14.90 4.60
N SER A 32 -5.46 13.57 4.49
CA SER A 32 -4.69 12.71 5.40
C SER A 32 -3.20 13.01 5.32
N LEU A 33 -2.65 13.19 4.12
CA LEU A 33 -1.26 13.57 3.92
C LEU A 33 -0.93 14.93 4.52
N PHE A 34 -1.83 15.91 4.42
CA PHE A 34 -1.64 17.21 5.05
C PHE A 34 -1.47 17.07 6.59
N LEU A 35 -2.35 16.30 7.24
CA LEU A 35 -2.22 15.99 8.66
C LEU A 35 -0.90 15.25 8.95
N LEU A 36 -0.50 14.35 8.05
CA LEU A 36 0.75 13.59 8.17
C LEU A 36 1.98 14.47 8.14
N LEU A 37 2.03 15.42 7.21
CA LEU A 37 3.14 16.34 7.08
C LEU A 37 3.27 17.24 8.31
N LEU A 38 2.16 17.62 8.93
CA LEU A 38 2.19 18.39 10.17
C LEU A 38 2.78 17.56 11.33
N HIS A 39 2.37 16.30 11.47
CA HIS A 39 2.94 15.37 12.45
C HIS A 39 4.43 15.07 12.19
N VAL A 40 4.82 14.93 10.92
CA VAL A 40 6.23 14.72 10.53
C VAL A 40 7.07 15.96 10.86
N HIS A 41 6.53 17.15 10.59
CA HIS A 41 7.20 18.41 10.88
C HIS A 41 7.46 18.57 12.39
N SER A 42 6.48 18.24 13.23
CA SER A 42 6.62 18.32 14.68
C SER A 42 7.52 17.21 15.24
N SER A 43 7.51 16.02 14.65
CA SER A 43 8.28 14.85 15.09
C SER A 43 9.76 14.88 14.69
N GLY A 44 10.16 15.79 13.79
CA GLY A 44 11.56 16.03 13.45
C GLY A 44 12.01 15.46 12.10
N LYS A 45 13.21 15.85 11.66
CA LYS A 45 13.71 15.61 10.29
C LYS A 45 13.89 14.13 9.91
N ARG A 46 14.11 13.22 10.87
CA ARG A 46 14.26 11.77 10.59
C ARG A 46 12.95 11.11 10.18
N ASN A 47 11.82 11.57 10.72
CA ASN A 47 10.51 11.10 10.27
C ASN A 47 10.22 11.59 8.84
N ALA A 48 10.73 12.77 8.47
CA ALA A 48 10.60 13.28 7.10
C ALA A 48 11.42 12.46 6.10
N THR A 49 12.67 12.10 6.44
CA THR A 49 13.49 11.22 5.59
C THR A 49 12.89 9.82 5.48
N MET A 50 12.28 9.31 6.55
CA MET A 50 11.55 8.05 6.57
C MET A 50 10.32 8.06 5.65
N LEU A 51 9.47 9.10 5.72
CA LEU A 51 8.33 9.26 4.82
C LEU A 51 8.78 9.37 3.36
N LEU A 52 9.85 10.12 3.09
CA LEU A 52 10.40 10.24 1.74
C LEU A 52 10.96 8.91 1.22
N ALA A 53 11.63 8.12 2.07
CA ALA A 53 12.09 6.79 1.72
C ALA A 53 10.90 5.85 1.40
N ALA A 54 9.80 5.94 2.15
CA ALA A 54 8.57 5.19 1.86
C ALA A 54 7.94 5.61 0.52
N MET A 55 7.85 6.91 0.22
CA MET A 55 7.38 7.40 -1.08
C MET A 55 8.24 6.88 -2.24
N LEU A 56 9.57 6.91 -2.09
CA LEU A 56 10.47 6.41 -3.12
C LEU A 56 10.38 4.88 -3.27
N GLN A 57 10.21 4.14 -2.16
CA GLN A 57 9.98 2.70 -2.20
C GLN A 57 8.71 2.34 -2.98
N VAL A 58 7.60 3.01 -2.69
CA VAL A 58 6.32 2.78 -3.39
C VAL A 58 6.47 3.12 -4.87
N LEU A 59 7.12 4.24 -5.20
CA LEU A 59 7.36 4.62 -6.59
C LEU A 59 8.17 3.56 -7.35
N VAL A 60 9.24 3.03 -6.74
CA VAL A 60 10.05 1.95 -7.33
C VAL A 60 9.21 0.69 -7.55
N VAL A 61 8.37 0.33 -6.58
CA VAL A 61 7.49 -0.83 -6.65
C VAL A 61 6.49 -0.71 -7.80
N GLU A 62 5.76 0.39 -7.87
CA GLU A 62 4.73 0.61 -8.89
C GLU A 62 5.34 0.63 -10.31
N LEU A 63 6.49 1.29 -10.49
CA LEU A 63 7.12 1.43 -11.81
C LEU A 63 7.80 0.14 -12.30
N ILE A 64 8.35 -0.67 -11.39
CA ILE A 64 9.12 -1.86 -11.79
C ILE A 64 8.25 -3.12 -11.80
N PHE A 65 7.39 -3.31 -10.79
CA PHE A 65 6.69 -4.57 -10.58
C PHE A 65 5.25 -4.54 -11.08
N TYR A 66 4.54 -3.42 -10.99
CA TYR A 66 3.12 -3.35 -11.32
C TYR A 66 2.79 -2.74 -12.67
N HIS A 67 3.79 -2.17 -13.36
CA HIS A 67 3.59 -1.45 -14.61
C HIS A 67 2.82 -2.23 -15.71
N SER A 68 3.00 -3.56 -15.78
CA SER A 68 2.30 -4.41 -16.77
C SER A 68 1.10 -5.16 -16.22
N ASP A 69 0.87 -5.11 -14.91
CA ASP A 69 -0.02 -6.02 -14.20
C ASP A 69 -1.23 -5.30 -13.63
N ARG A 70 -1.14 -3.97 -13.49
CA ARG A 70 -2.16 -3.11 -12.92
C ARG A 70 -2.35 -1.85 -13.76
N TRP A 71 -3.61 -1.51 -13.99
CA TRP A 71 -4.00 -0.28 -14.69
C TRP A 71 -4.80 0.62 -13.76
N HIS A 72 -4.46 1.90 -13.71
CA HIS A 72 -5.12 2.87 -12.84
C HIS A 72 -6.16 3.69 -13.61
N ALA A 73 -7.27 4.00 -12.94
CA ALA A 73 -8.18 5.01 -13.41
C ALA A 73 -7.52 6.39 -13.39
N GLN A 74 -8.00 7.29 -14.26
CA GLN A 74 -7.45 8.63 -14.37
C GLN A 74 -7.78 9.45 -13.12
N ALA A 75 -6.74 9.95 -12.45
CA ALA A 75 -6.87 10.80 -11.26
C ALA A 75 -6.64 12.28 -11.60
N LEU A 76 -6.78 13.18 -10.62
CA LEU A 76 -6.53 14.61 -10.82
C LEU A 76 -5.07 14.90 -11.23
N VAL A 77 -4.13 14.15 -10.65
CA VAL A 77 -2.70 14.29 -10.94
C VAL A 77 -2.10 12.95 -11.31
N MET A 78 -1.65 12.83 -12.56
CA MET A 78 -0.90 11.67 -13.07
C MET A 78 0.61 11.94 -12.99
N LEU A 79 1.34 11.13 -12.21
CA LEU A 79 2.81 11.19 -12.09
C LEU A 79 3.49 10.67 -13.37
N VAL A 80 3.05 9.50 -13.83
CA VAL A 80 3.41 8.96 -15.14
C VAL A 80 2.15 8.98 -15.97
N SER A 81 2.21 9.64 -17.13
CA SER A 81 1.07 9.80 -18.04
C SER A 81 0.33 8.47 -18.19
N GLU A 82 -0.96 8.48 -17.87
CA GLU A 82 -1.91 7.38 -18.08
C GLU A 82 -1.67 6.11 -17.24
N HIS A 83 -0.54 5.99 -16.52
CA HIS A 83 -0.15 4.76 -15.84
C HIS A 83 -0.15 4.86 -14.32
N LEU A 84 0.36 5.97 -13.75
CA LEU A 84 0.57 6.07 -12.31
C LEU A 84 0.02 7.40 -11.76
N PRO A 85 -1.09 7.38 -11.01
CA PRO A 85 -1.61 8.56 -10.33
C PRO A 85 -0.81 8.89 -9.07
N LEU A 86 -0.70 10.19 -8.76
CA LEU A 86 0.03 10.70 -7.59
C LEU A 86 -0.60 10.21 -6.27
N TYR A 87 -1.93 10.18 -6.19
CA TYR A 87 -2.62 9.84 -4.94
C TYR A 87 -2.30 8.39 -4.52
N THR A 88 -2.11 7.44 -5.44
CA THR A 88 -1.75 6.05 -5.10
C THR A 88 -0.40 5.98 -4.40
N VAL A 89 0.61 6.70 -4.92
CA VAL A 89 1.95 6.73 -4.32
C VAL A 89 1.89 7.34 -2.92
N LEU A 90 1.16 8.44 -2.77
CA LEU A 90 1.01 9.12 -1.48
C LEU A 90 0.20 8.29 -0.49
N LEU A 91 -0.87 7.65 -0.94
CA LEU A 91 -1.75 6.77 -0.14
C LEU A 91 -0.96 5.58 0.40
N GLN A 92 -0.22 4.85 -0.42
CA GLN A 92 0.56 3.73 0.10
C GLN A 92 1.70 4.22 1.01
N ALA A 93 2.39 5.31 0.66
CA ALA A 93 3.48 5.84 1.48
C ALA A 93 3.02 6.30 2.87
N GLN A 94 1.83 6.91 2.99
CA GLN A 94 1.25 7.22 4.31
C GLN A 94 0.94 5.96 5.10
N LEU A 95 0.45 4.88 4.47
CA LEU A 95 0.20 3.61 5.19
C LEU A 95 1.50 2.99 5.71
N TYR A 96 2.57 3.03 4.91
CA TYR A 96 3.91 2.62 5.35
C TYR A 96 4.37 3.42 6.56
N TYR A 97 4.24 4.75 6.52
CA TYR A 97 4.64 5.60 7.63
C TYR A 97 3.79 5.34 8.89
N ILE A 98 2.47 5.20 8.74
CA ILE A 98 1.56 4.86 9.84
C ILE A 98 1.98 3.52 10.47
N ALA A 99 2.18 2.48 9.65
CA ALA A 99 2.61 1.18 10.12
C ALA A 99 3.96 1.25 10.85
N PHE A 100 4.90 2.07 10.36
CA PHE A 100 6.20 2.28 11.01
C PHE A 100 6.05 2.89 12.39
N VAL A 101 5.38 4.05 12.51
CA VAL A 101 5.25 4.74 13.81
C VAL A 101 4.51 3.85 14.81
N VAL A 102 3.43 3.18 14.38
CA VAL A 102 2.65 2.27 15.24
C VAL A 102 3.51 1.08 15.70
N THR A 103 4.32 0.52 14.82
CA THR A 103 5.25 -0.58 15.16
C THR A 103 6.30 -0.12 16.17
N SER A 104 6.90 1.05 15.96
CA SER A 104 7.87 1.62 16.91
C SER A 104 7.25 1.94 18.27
N ARG A 105 5.97 2.35 18.30
CA ARG A 105 5.21 2.62 19.54
C ARG A 105 4.93 1.36 20.36
N LEU A 106 4.90 0.16 19.76
CA LEU A 106 4.70 -1.08 20.51
C LEU A 106 5.86 -1.39 21.47
N ARG A 107 7.08 -0.93 21.15
CA ARG A 107 8.31 -1.17 21.95
C ARG A 107 8.49 -2.65 22.30
N ILE A 108 8.33 -3.52 21.31
CA ILE A 108 8.66 -4.95 21.40
C ILE A 108 10.05 -5.22 20.83
N ASP A 109 10.57 -6.43 21.01
CA ASP A 109 11.88 -6.84 20.47
C ASP A 109 12.01 -6.46 18.97
N PRO A 110 13.10 -5.77 18.57
CA PRO A 110 13.37 -5.41 17.17
C PRO A 110 13.29 -6.57 16.18
N PHE A 111 13.58 -7.81 16.61
CA PHE A 111 13.45 -9.00 15.77
C PHE A 111 11.99 -9.28 15.37
N PHE A 112 11.03 -9.00 16.24
CA PHE A 112 9.60 -9.24 15.99
C PHE A 112 8.88 -8.05 15.34
N GLN A 113 9.44 -6.85 15.41
CA GLN A 113 8.84 -5.65 14.82
C GLN A 113 8.54 -5.77 13.31
N PRO A 114 9.40 -6.39 12.46
CA PRO A 114 9.09 -6.57 11.04
C PRO A 114 7.82 -7.38 10.76
N PHE A 115 7.50 -8.36 11.63
CA PHE A 115 6.25 -9.14 11.52
C PHE A 115 5.02 -8.28 11.85
N VAL A 116 5.14 -7.39 12.83
CA VAL A 116 4.11 -6.37 13.09
C VAL A 116 3.94 -5.48 11.88
N MET A 117 5.03 -4.93 11.35
CA MET A 117 5.02 -3.99 10.23
C MET A 117 4.31 -4.58 9.01
N GLY A 118 4.66 -5.82 8.63
CA GLY A 118 3.99 -6.54 7.54
C GLY A 118 2.50 -6.76 7.81
N SER A 119 2.14 -7.18 9.03
CA SER A 119 0.75 -7.44 9.41
C SER A 119 -0.10 -6.17 9.42
N LEU A 120 0.42 -5.08 10.00
CA LEU A 120 -0.23 -3.76 10.00
C LEU A 120 -0.40 -3.22 8.59
N MET A 121 0.61 -3.35 7.73
CA MET A 121 0.50 -2.92 6.34
C MET A 121 -0.66 -3.61 5.63
N LEU A 122 -0.87 -4.91 5.86
CA LEU A 122 -2.00 -5.63 5.28
C LEU A 122 -3.34 -5.24 5.87
N MET A 123 -3.43 -5.09 7.19
CA MET A 123 -4.66 -4.64 7.84
C MET A 123 -5.09 -3.26 7.32
N LEU A 124 -4.11 -2.39 7.05
CA LEU A 124 -4.35 -1.07 6.50
C LEU A 124 -4.73 -1.12 5.01
N LEU A 125 -3.98 -1.89 4.22
CA LEU A 125 -4.11 -1.90 2.77
C LEU A 125 -5.34 -2.69 2.27
N PHE A 126 -5.68 -3.81 2.91
CA PHE A 126 -6.70 -4.73 2.40
C PHE A 126 -8.06 -4.08 2.13
N PRO A 127 -8.64 -3.23 3.01
CA PRO A 127 -9.90 -2.55 2.74
C PRO A 127 -9.86 -1.61 1.52
N ILE A 128 -8.70 -0.98 1.29
CA ILE A 128 -8.46 -0.08 0.17
C ILE A 128 -8.39 -0.89 -1.12
N GLU A 129 -7.68 -2.02 -1.13
CA GLU A 129 -7.61 -2.94 -2.28
C GLU A 129 -8.95 -3.56 -2.63
N LEU A 130 -9.72 -3.94 -1.60
CA LEU A 130 -11.05 -4.49 -1.77
C LEU A 130 -12.00 -3.51 -2.46
N LEU A 131 -11.99 -2.25 -2.04
CA LEU A 131 -12.83 -1.22 -2.67
C LEU A 131 -12.24 -0.68 -3.96
N GLY A 132 -10.91 -0.62 -4.10
CA GLY A 132 -10.25 -0.12 -5.31
C GLY A 132 -10.51 -1.01 -6.52
N THR A 133 -10.48 -2.32 -6.33
CA THR A 133 -10.91 -3.27 -7.37
C THR A 133 -12.41 -3.18 -7.64
N LYS A 134 -13.23 -2.99 -6.60
CA LYS A 134 -14.68 -2.96 -6.74
C LYS A 134 -15.23 -1.68 -7.38
N PHE A 135 -14.61 -0.55 -7.09
CA PHE A 135 -14.95 0.78 -7.59
C PHE A 135 -14.08 1.23 -8.75
N LEU A 136 -13.32 0.31 -9.35
CA LEU A 136 -12.51 0.55 -10.55
C LEU A 136 -11.52 1.71 -10.39
N TRP A 137 -10.91 1.85 -9.20
CA TRP A 137 -9.75 2.73 -9.04
C TRP A 137 -8.53 2.15 -9.74
N TRP A 138 -8.48 0.82 -9.81
CA TRP A 138 -7.55 0.06 -10.65
C TRP A 138 -8.16 -1.26 -11.08
N THR A 139 -7.61 -1.79 -12.17
CA THR A 139 -7.88 -3.14 -12.70
C THR A 139 -6.61 -3.96 -12.73
N TRP A 140 -6.77 -5.28 -12.71
CA TRP A 140 -5.68 -6.25 -12.72
C TRP A 140 -5.63 -6.97 -14.06
N HIS A 141 -4.48 -7.58 -14.34
CA HIS A 141 -4.34 -8.46 -15.48
C HIS A 141 -5.19 -9.72 -15.31
N ASP A 142 -6.07 -9.98 -16.29
CA ASP A 142 -7.08 -11.04 -16.22
C ASP A 142 -6.48 -12.45 -16.12
N THR A 143 -5.57 -12.80 -17.03
CA THR A 143 -5.03 -14.16 -17.14
C THR A 143 -3.65 -14.34 -16.52
N ASP A 144 -3.19 -13.44 -15.65
CA ASP A 144 -1.88 -13.63 -15.02
C ASP A 144 -1.97 -14.75 -13.98
N PRO A 145 -1.19 -15.84 -14.10
CA PRO A 145 -1.25 -16.95 -13.16
C PRO A 145 -0.87 -16.57 -11.73
N LEU A 146 -0.09 -15.49 -11.51
CA LEU A 146 0.24 -14.99 -10.18
C LEU A 146 -0.95 -14.26 -9.54
N LEU A 147 -1.85 -13.71 -10.34
CA LEU A 147 -3.02 -12.95 -9.89
C LEU A 147 -4.32 -13.78 -9.87
N ALA A 148 -4.26 -15.05 -10.27
CA ALA A 148 -5.40 -15.94 -10.38
C ALA A 148 -6.07 -16.22 -9.02
N ASP A 149 -5.28 -16.47 -7.98
CA ASP A 149 -5.80 -16.70 -6.63
C ASP A 149 -6.19 -15.36 -5.99
N ARG A 150 -7.50 -15.12 -5.81
CA ARG A 150 -8.03 -13.86 -5.27
C ARG A 150 -8.85 -14.07 -3.99
N LEU A 151 -8.79 -13.11 -3.08
CA LEU A 151 -9.67 -12.96 -1.92
C LEU A 151 -10.64 -11.81 -2.21
N MET A 152 -11.90 -12.13 -2.53
CA MET A 152 -12.94 -11.13 -2.85
C MET A 152 -12.52 -10.13 -3.94
N GLY A 153 -11.80 -10.60 -4.97
CA GLY A 153 -11.30 -9.76 -6.08
C GLY A 153 -9.88 -9.21 -5.87
N VAL A 154 -9.32 -9.29 -4.66
CA VAL A 154 -7.96 -8.85 -4.36
C VAL A 154 -6.97 -10.00 -4.60
N PRO A 155 -5.96 -9.86 -5.47
CA PRO A 155 -4.96 -10.91 -5.69
C PRO A 155 -4.19 -11.27 -4.42
N CYS A 156 -4.06 -12.57 -4.12
CA CYS A 156 -3.28 -13.03 -2.96
C CYS A 156 -1.80 -12.64 -3.10
N HIS A 157 -1.25 -12.72 -4.31
CA HIS A 157 0.13 -12.34 -4.58
C HIS A 157 0.44 -10.89 -4.19
N LEU A 158 -0.51 -9.97 -4.41
CA LEU A 158 -0.42 -8.57 -3.95
C LEU A 158 -0.31 -8.47 -2.43
N LEU A 159 -1.05 -9.29 -1.68
CA LEU A 159 -1.00 -9.30 -0.22
C LEU A 159 0.36 -9.82 0.27
N PHE A 160 0.88 -10.90 -0.31
CA PHE A 160 2.24 -11.36 0.02
C PHE A 160 3.29 -10.29 -0.31
N TYR A 161 3.14 -9.64 -1.46
CA TYR A 161 4.05 -8.56 -1.88
C TYR A 161 4.10 -7.44 -0.85
N ASN A 162 2.94 -6.85 -0.50
CA ASN A 162 2.90 -5.75 0.46
C ASN A 162 3.39 -6.15 1.86
N TYR A 163 3.08 -7.38 2.30
CA TYR A 163 3.59 -7.90 3.56
C TYR A 163 5.12 -7.95 3.58
N PHE A 164 5.73 -8.62 2.59
CA PHE A 164 7.18 -8.82 2.59
C PHE A 164 7.95 -7.55 2.25
N PHE A 165 7.39 -6.64 1.46
CA PHE A 165 7.99 -5.33 1.24
C PHE A 165 7.97 -4.50 2.52
N ALA A 166 6.87 -4.47 3.27
CA ALA A 166 6.82 -3.78 4.57
C ALA A 166 7.74 -4.42 5.63
N PHE A 167 7.79 -5.76 5.66
CA PHE A 167 8.73 -6.51 6.51
C PHE A 167 10.18 -6.15 6.18
N ALA A 168 10.56 -6.24 4.90
CA ALA A 168 11.91 -5.92 4.44
C ALA A 168 12.27 -4.45 4.67
N PHE A 169 11.30 -3.55 4.50
CA PHE A 169 11.49 -2.12 4.74
C PHE A 169 12.00 -1.87 6.16
N LEU A 170 11.37 -2.50 7.16
CA LEU A 170 11.78 -2.33 8.54
C LEU A 170 13.10 -3.06 8.88
N CYS A 171 13.34 -4.25 8.31
CA CYS A 171 14.64 -4.93 8.48
C CYS A 171 15.80 -4.06 7.95
N VAL A 172 15.63 -3.50 6.75
CA VAL A 172 16.63 -2.62 6.14
C VAL A 172 16.75 -1.33 6.94
N HIS A 173 15.67 -0.81 7.52
CA HIS A 173 15.72 0.29 8.49
C HIS A 173 16.66 0.00 9.64
N PHE A 174 16.51 -1.13 10.34
CA PHE A 174 17.42 -1.46 11.43
C PHE A 174 18.88 -1.64 10.99
N ILE A 175 19.10 -2.23 9.81
CA ILE A 175 20.47 -2.38 9.26
C ILE A 175 21.09 -1.02 8.95
N LEU A 176 20.40 -0.15 8.21
CA LEU A 176 20.92 1.17 7.84
C LEU A 176 20.98 2.11 9.05
N ARG A 177 20.08 1.95 10.01
CA ARG A 177 20.10 2.70 11.28
C ARG A 177 21.32 2.36 12.12
N SER A 178 21.72 1.09 12.17
CA SER A 178 22.87 0.63 12.95
C SER A 178 24.22 0.86 12.26
N THR A 179 24.25 0.88 10.93
CA THR A 179 25.51 0.96 10.15
C THR A 179 25.77 2.32 9.52
N TRP A 180 24.74 3.05 9.11
CA TRP A 180 24.85 4.24 8.27
C TRP A 180 24.46 5.53 9.01
N LEU A 181 23.36 5.49 9.74
CA LEU A 181 22.88 6.61 10.54
C LEU A 181 23.54 6.60 11.92
N THR A 182 24.17 7.71 12.29
CA THR A 182 24.88 7.86 13.55
C THR A 182 24.17 8.89 14.42
N GLY A 183 24.25 8.72 15.75
CA GLY A 183 23.53 9.57 16.71
C GLY A 183 22.03 9.30 16.75
N ASP A 184 21.34 9.93 17.69
CA ASP A 184 19.90 9.72 17.94
C ASP A 184 19.02 10.67 17.12
N TYR A 185 19.56 11.83 16.74
CA TYR A 185 18.85 12.87 15.99
C TYR A 185 19.47 13.14 14.62
N TYR A 186 18.72 13.82 13.75
CA TYR A 186 19.23 14.28 12.47
C TYR A 186 20.41 15.24 12.66
N GLU A 187 21.58 14.89 12.12
CA GLU A 187 22.78 15.71 12.20
C GLU A 187 23.02 16.48 10.89
N GLU A 188 22.85 17.81 10.90
CA GLU A 188 23.06 18.64 9.69
C GLU A 188 24.48 18.51 9.11
N LYS A 189 25.47 18.32 9.96
CA LYS A 189 26.88 18.09 9.56
C LYS A 189 27.03 16.82 8.72
N ARG A 190 26.14 15.85 8.86
CA ARG A 190 26.15 14.55 8.18
C ARG A 190 25.01 14.40 7.17
N TRP A 191 24.53 15.52 6.59
CA TRP A 191 23.45 15.50 5.61
C TRP A 191 23.63 14.46 4.49
N LYS A 192 24.87 14.23 4.01
CA LYS A 192 25.16 13.21 2.99
C LYS A 192 24.78 11.78 3.43
N SER A 193 24.98 11.44 4.70
CA SER A 193 24.58 10.14 5.24
C SER A 193 23.05 10.04 5.33
N GLU A 194 22.40 11.08 5.87
CA GLU A 194 20.94 11.13 6.04
C GLU A 194 20.18 11.08 4.70
N TRP A 195 20.64 11.82 3.68
CA TRP A 195 20.06 11.75 2.33
C TRP A 195 20.49 10.50 1.56
N GLY A 196 21.70 9.98 1.82
CA GLY A 196 22.15 8.69 1.31
C GLY A 196 21.26 7.54 1.80
N TYR A 197 20.82 7.59 3.07
CA TYR A 197 19.86 6.64 3.65
C TYR A 197 18.54 6.61 2.85
N VAL A 198 18.00 7.78 2.48
CA VAL A 198 16.74 7.87 1.71
C VAL A 198 16.86 7.17 0.36
N LEU A 199 18.01 7.27 -0.30
CA LEU A 199 18.25 6.66 -1.61
C LEU A 199 18.61 5.17 -1.51
N LEU A 200 19.36 4.77 -0.49
CA LEU A 200 19.76 3.38 -0.26
C LEU A 200 18.59 2.51 0.20
N MET A 201 17.65 3.09 0.95
CA MET A 201 16.47 2.41 1.47
C MET A 201 15.74 1.61 0.37
N PRO A 202 15.22 2.22 -0.70
CA PRO A 202 14.44 1.49 -1.69
C PRO A 202 15.21 0.39 -2.42
N LEU A 203 16.49 0.62 -2.68
CA LEU A 203 17.34 -0.32 -3.39
C LEU A 203 17.54 -1.61 -2.58
N ILE A 204 17.95 -1.45 -1.32
CA ILE A 204 18.23 -2.60 -0.44
C ILE A 204 16.93 -3.28 -0.02
N THR A 205 15.87 -2.51 0.30
CA THR A 205 14.56 -3.05 0.64
C THR A 205 13.99 -3.89 -0.50
N THR A 206 14.10 -3.43 -1.74
CA THR A 206 13.62 -4.21 -2.90
C THR A 206 14.36 -5.55 -3.03
N SER A 207 15.69 -5.56 -2.86
CA SER A 207 16.46 -6.82 -2.88
C SER A 207 16.05 -7.78 -1.76
N PHE A 208 15.92 -7.29 -0.53
CA PHE A 208 15.49 -8.11 0.62
C PHE A 208 14.06 -8.62 0.44
N ALA A 209 13.15 -7.77 -0.02
CA ALA A 209 11.75 -8.13 -0.23
C ALA A 209 11.60 -9.22 -1.28
N VAL A 210 12.36 -9.15 -2.38
CA VAL A 210 12.38 -10.22 -3.41
C VAL A 210 12.86 -11.54 -2.80
N CYS A 211 13.92 -11.53 -1.99
CA CYS A 211 14.38 -12.73 -1.29
C CYS A 211 13.30 -13.31 -0.37
N PHE A 212 12.62 -12.48 0.43
CA PHE A 212 11.54 -12.94 1.30
C PHE A 212 10.31 -13.42 0.52
N LEU A 213 9.99 -12.81 -0.62
CA LEU A 213 8.93 -13.28 -1.51
C LEU A 213 9.24 -14.66 -2.10
N ILE A 214 10.49 -14.91 -2.50
CA ILE A 214 10.91 -16.23 -3.00
C ILE A 214 10.70 -17.30 -1.92
N LEU A 215 11.12 -17.00 -0.69
CA LEU A 215 11.00 -17.93 0.43
C LEU A 215 9.55 -18.10 0.91
N GLY A 216 8.81 -17.01 1.03
CA GLY A 216 7.51 -16.97 1.70
C GLY A 216 6.29 -17.11 0.78
N TYR A 217 6.44 -16.87 -0.52
CA TYR A 217 5.38 -17.05 -1.51
C TYR A 217 5.76 -18.10 -2.57
N TYR A 218 6.86 -17.91 -3.31
CA TYR A 218 7.15 -18.79 -4.45
C TYR A 218 7.46 -20.22 -4.02
N THR A 219 8.17 -20.42 -2.92
CA THR A 219 8.46 -21.77 -2.42
C THR A 219 7.19 -22.50 -1.95
N PRO A 220 6.39 -21.98 -1.01
CA PRO A 220 5.19 -22.70 -0.56
C PRO A 220 4.09 -22.80 -1.64
N VAL A 221 3.86 -21.74 -2.40
CA VAL A 221 2.75 -21.71 -3.37
C VAL A 221 3.14 -22.39 -4.68
N HIS A 222 4.26 -22.03 -5.28
CA HIS A 222 4.63 -22.53 -6.61
C HIS A 222 5.44 -23.84 -6.57
N LEU A 223 6.34 -24.03 -5.61
CA LEU A 223 7.13 -25.27 -5.53
C LEU A 223 6.41 -26.39 -4.77
N MET A 224 5.76 -26.07 -3.65
CA MET A 224 5.04 -27.06 -2.84
C MET A 224 3.57 -27.23 -3.26
N GLY A 225 3.03 -26.33 -4.09
CA GLY A 225 1.65 -26.41 -4.58
C GLY A 225 0.59 -26.10 -3.52
N ILE A 226 0.94 -25.38 -2.44
CA ILE A 226 -0.02 -24.97 -1.42
C ILE A 226 -0.85 -23.82 -1.97
N GLN A 227 -2.18 -23.90 -1.86
CA GLN A 227 -3.07 -22.82 -2.28
C GLN A 227 -2.69 -21.49 -1.62
N ALA A 228 -2.61 -20.40 -2.40
CA ALA A 228 -2.08 -19.12 -1.91
C ALA A 228 -2.85 -18.58 -0.70
N GLN A 229 -4.17 -18.75 -0.68
CA GLN A 229 -5.03 -18.36 0.44
C GLN A 229 -4.66 -19.08 1.75
N VAL A 230 -4.38 -20.39 1.69
CA VAL A 230 -3.99 -21.17 2.88
C VAL A 230 -2.64 -20.70 3.40
N SER A 231 -1.66 -20.54 2.50
CA SER A 231 -0.34 -19.98 2.84
C SER A 231 -0.45 -18.59 3.46
N PHE A 232 -1.39 -17.77 2.98
CA PHE A 232 -1.61 -16.42 3.48
C PHE A 232 -2.15 -16.42 4.92
N PHE A 233 -3.15 -17.26 5.22
CA PHE A 233 -3.67 -17.39 6.58
C PHE A 233 -2.63 -17.96 7.55
N ILE A 234 -1.77 -18.87 7.10
CA ILE A 234 -0.65 -19.38 7.90
C ILE A 234 0.34 -18.24 8.21
N LEU A 235 0.71 -17.44 7.20
CA LEU A 235 1.62 -16.30 7.37
C LEU A 235 1.08 -15.31 8.41
N ILE A 236 -0.18 -14.89 8.28
CA ILE A 236 -0.80 -13.95 9.22
C ILE A 236 -0.96 -14.57 10.61
N GLY A 237 -1.43 -15.81 10.70
CA GLY A 237 -1.62 -16.51 11.97
C GLY A 237 -0.32 -16.66 12.75
N LEU A 238 0.76 -17.07 12.09
CA LEU A 238 2.10 -17.15 12.70
C LEU A 238 2.62 -15.78 13.10
N SER A 239 2.46 -14.76 12.24
CA SER A 239 2.91 -13.40 12.54
C SER A 239 2.21 -12.84 13.77
N LEU A 240 0.89 -12.99 13.88
CA LEU A 240 0.13 -12.56 15.05
C LEU A 240 0.53 -13.33 16.31
N LEU A 241 0.83 -14.62 16.21
CA LEU A 241 1.32 -15.42 17.34
C LEU A 241 2.70 -14.95 17.82
N LEU A 242 3.63 -14.66 16.89
CA LEU A 242 4.93 -14.07 17.22
C LEU A 242 4.79 -12.71 17.89
N VAL A 243 3.91 -11.85 17.37
CA VAL A 243 3.64 -10.53 17.95
C VAL A 243 3.03 -10.65 19.34
N TRP A 244 2.12 -11.60 19.55
CA TRP A 244 1.54 -11.86 20.86
C TRP A 244 2.58 -12.32 21.88
N MET A 245 3.52 -13.20 21.48
CA MET A 245 4.63 -13.59 22.35
C MET A 245 5.55 -12.41 22.66
N ALA A 246 5.90 -11.60 21.65
CA ALA A 246 6.74 -10.43 21.81
C ALA A 246 6.13 -9.37 22.75
N ASP A 247 4.82 -9.17 22.71
CA ASP A 247 4.12 -8.25 23.62
C ASP A 247 4.20 -8.70 25.09
N ARG A 248 4.34 -10.01 25.35
CA ARG A 248 4.50 -10.54 26.72
C ARG A 248 5.91 -10.37 27.29
N GLU A 249 6.92 -10.33 26.42
CA GLU A 249 8.34 -10.21 26.80
C GLU A 249 8.84 -8.76 26.77
N ARG A 250 7.97 -7.82 26.38
CA ARG A 250 8.24 -6.38 26.24
C ARG A 250 8.89 -5.73 27.47
N ASP A 251 8.46 -6.08 28.67
CA ASP A 251 8.93 -5.44 29.90
C ASP A 251 10.26 -6.02 30.39
N SER A 252 10.85 -6.97 29.66
CA SER A 252 12.17 -7.48 29.96
C SER A 252 13.23 -6.38 29.81
N PRO A 253 14.21 -6.30 30.73
CA PRO A 253 15.23 -5.26 30.71
C PRO A 253 16.11 -5.35 29.46
N ASP A 254 16.35 -6.57 28.96
CA ASP A 254 17.16 -6.80 27.76
C ASP A 254 16.51 -6.23 26.51
N VAL A 255 15.18 -6.42 26.35
CA VAL A 255 14.41 -5.84 25.25
C VAL A 255 14.40 -4.31 25.34
N GLN A 256 14.17 -3.75 26.53
CA GLN A 256 14.18 -2.28 26.68
C GLN A 256 15.55 -1.68 26.38
N LYS A 257 16.64 -2.36 26.74
CA LYS A 257 18.00 -1.94 26.42
C LYS A 257 18.28 -1.98 24.92
N ALA A 258 17.79 -3.00 24.21
CA ALA A 258 17.89 -3.07 22.75
C ALA A 258 17.10 -1.95 22.04
N LEU A 259 16.11 -1.36 22.72
CA LEU A 259 15.23 -0.28 22.22
C LEU A 259 15.66 1.13 22.67
N GLU A 260 16.78 1.27 23.39
CA GLU A 260 17.28 2.57 23.87
C GLU A 260 17.49 3.63 22.78
N PRO A 261 17.91 3.32 21.54
CA PRO A 261 17.78 4.28 20.43
C PRO A 261 16.31 4.34 19.99
N MET A 262 15.68 5.51 20.17
CA MET A 262 14.30 5.71 19.69
C MET A 262 14.30 5.95 18.17
N ASP A 263 13.69 5.03 17.43
CA ASP A 263 13.65 5.10 15.96
C ASP A 263 12.56 6.03 15.42
N ALA A 264 11.43 6.12 16.13
CA ALA A 264 10.36 7.06 15.83
C ALA A 264 10.28 8.10 16.94
N TYR A 265 10.71 9.33 16.63
CA TYR A 265 10.32 10.47 17.44
C TYR A 265 8.87 10.75 17.15
N ASP A 266 8.10 10.97 18.19
CA ASP A 266 6.71 11.32 18.03
C ASP A 266 6.46 12.51 18.92
N SER A 267 6.25 13.65 18.26
CA SER A 267 5.99 14.91 18.95
C SER A 267 4.68 14.85 19.72
N ASP A 268 4.63 15.50 20.88
CA ASP A 268 3.45 15.64 21.74
C ASP A 268 2.28 16.43 21.13
N TRP A 269 2.27 16.66 19.80
CA TRP A 269 1.20 17.39 19.15
C TRP A 269 -0.06 16.52 19.12
N LEU A 270 -1.06 16.95 19.90
CA LEU A 270 -2.29 16.25 20.29
C LEU A 270 -2.07 15.06 21.26
N SER A 271 -1.82 15.41 22.52
CA SER A 271 -1.47 14.51 23.64
C SER A 271 -2.54 13.48 24.03
N SER A 272 -3.79 13.63 23.58
CA SER A 272 -4.83 12.63 23.82
C SER A 272 -4.77 11.57 22.73
N CYS A 273 -4.84 10.29 23.10
CA CYS A 273 -4.81 9.16 22.17
C CYS A 273 -5.83 9.26 21.03
N ILE A 274 -6.98 9.90 21.28
CA ILE A 274 -8.03 10.15 20.28
C ILE A 274 -7.60 11.25 19.30
N ASP A 275 -6.92 12.26 19.83
CA ASP A 275 -6.51 13.44 19.09
C ASP A 275 -5.20 13.24 18.33
N HIS A 276 -4.49 12.14 18.58
CA HIS A 276 -3.24 11.83 17.93
C HIS A 276 -3.40 11.77 16.40
N ALA A 277 -2.54 12.50 15.68
CA ALA A 277 -2.67 12.73 14.24
C ALA A 277 -2.83 11.42 13.45
N ILE A 278 -2.02 10.40 13.73
CA ILE A 278 -2.10 9.10 13.04
C ILE A 278 -3.47 8.44 13.21
N ASN A 279 -4.05 8.51 14.41
CA ASN A 279 -5.38 7.99 14.66
C ASN A 279 -6.44 8.78 13.89
N GLN A 280 -6.32 10.11 13.81
CA GLN A 280 -7.22 10.95 13.03
C GLN A 280 -7.16 10.63 11.52
N MET A 281 -5.97 10.33 10.98
CA MET A 281 -5.81 9.92 9.58
C MET A 281 -6.46 8.56 9.31
N VAL A 282 -6.20 7.57 10.17
CA VAL A 282 -6.85 6.25 10.08
C VAL A 282 -8.36 6.37 10.30
N PHE A 283 -8.82 7.29 11.14
CA PHE A 283 -10.25 7.54 11.26
C PHE A 283 -10.82 8.09 9.95
N LEU A 284 -10.24 9.17 9.44
CA LEU A 284 -10.71 9.87 8.23
C LEU A 284 -10.76 8.94 7.02
N LEU A 285 -9.66 8.25 6.71
CA LEU A 285 -9.54 7.43 5.51
C LEU A 285 -10.59 6.30 5.51
N TYR A 286 -10.71 5.57 6.62
CA TYR A 286 -11.58 4.40 6.68
C TYR A 286 -13.05 4.78 6.93
N PHE A 287 -13.31 5.92 7.57
CA PHE A 287 -14.65 6.49 7.61
C PHE A 287 -15.14 6.81 6.20
N VAL A 288 -14.29 7.41 5.36
CA VAL A 288 -14.60 7.63 3.94
C VAL A 288 -14.86 6.31 3.21
N LEU A 289 -14.08 5.25 3.44
CA LEU A 289 -14.35 3.93 2.85
C LEU A 289 -15.71 3.35 3.25
N VAL A 290 -16.12 3.51 4.52
CA VAL A 290 -17.45 3.12 5.00
C VAL A 290 -18.53 3.92 4.28
N LEU A 291 -18.38 5.25 4.18
CA LEU A 291 -19.35 6.10 3.46
C LEU A 291 -19.46 5.70 1.99
N LEU A 292 -18.34 5.48 1.31
CA LEU A 292 -18.34 5.06 -0.09
C LEU A 292 -19.08 3.73 -0.27
N THR A 293 -18.84 2.76 0.63
CA THR A 293 -19.53 1.46 0.58
C THR A 293 -21.04 1.61 0.80
N LEU A 294 -21.49 2.54 1.63
CA LEU A 294 -22.91 2.75 1.93
C LEU A 294 -23.66 3.53 0.85
N PHE A 295 -23.00 4.50 0.22
CA PHE A 295 -23.66 5.49 -0.64
C PHE A 295 -23.36 5.35 -2.12
N ILE A 296 -22.28 4.68 -2.52
CA ILE A 296 -21.91 4.52 -3.92
C ILE A 296 -22.27 3.13 -4.42
N ASN A 297 -23.03 3.08 -5.51
CA ASN A 297 -23.35 1.84 -6.19
C ASN A 297 -22.30 1.53 -7.28
N PRO A 298 -21.60 0.39 -7.21
CA PRO A 298 -20.54 0.07 -8.18
C PRO A 298 -21.05 -0.07 -9.62
N THR A 299 -22.35 -0.34 -9.86
CA THR A 299 -22.90 -0.43 -11.22
C THR A 299 -23.00 0.91 -11.95
N GLU A 300 -22.97 2.02 -11.20
CA GLU A 300 -23.06 3.38 -11.75
C GLU A 300 -21.68 3.95 -12.07
N ILE A 301 -20.60 3.25 -11.67
CA ILE A 301 -19.24 3.71 -11.89
C ILE A 301 -18.80 3.35 -13.30
N VAL A 302 -18.25 4.37 -13.97
CA VAL A 302 -17.64 4.26 -15.28
C VAL A 302 -16.18 4.67 -15.16
N SER A 303 -15.27 3.92 -15.79
CA SER A 303 -13.85 4.26 -15.84
C SER A 303 -13.40 4.27 -17.29
N LEU A 304 -13.29 5.46 -17.89
CA LEU A 304 -12.61 5.65 -19.16
C LEU A 304 -11.11 5.84 -18.90
N GLY A 305 -10.28 5.02 -19.51
CA GLY A 305 -8.84 5.12 -19.30
C GLY A 305 -8.03 4.08 -20.02
N HIS A 306 -6.74 4.09 -19.70
CA HIS A 306 -5.79 3.08 -20.13
C HIS A 306 -6.00 1.80 -19.32
N HIS A 307 -6.32 0.70 -20.00
CA HIS A 307 -6.59 -0.62 -19.42
C HIS A 307 -5.82 -1.70 -20.17
N GLN A 308 -5.96 -2.97 -19.76
CA GLN A 308 -5.40 -4.10 -20.49
C GLN A 308 -5.87 -4.06 -21.95
N PRO A 309 -4.96 -4.07 -22.95
CA PRO A 309 -5.31 -3.84 -24.34
C PRO A 309 -6.27 -4.90 -24.87
N LEU A 310 -7.22 -4.48 -25.71
CA LEU A 310 -8.14 -5.38 -26.39
C LEU A 310 -7.47 -5.99 -27.62
N GLY A 311 -7.75 -7.26 -27.92
CA GLY A 311 -7.05 -7.94 -29.02
C GLY A 311 -7.51 -9.37 -29.23
N LYS A 312 -6.70 -10.14 -29.97
CA LYS A 312 -7.00 -11.54 -30.28
C LYS A 312 -6.73 -12.43 -29.08
N CYS A 313 -7.74 -13.19 -28.68
CA CYS A 313 -7.70 -14.11 -27.54
C CYS A 313 -6.64 -15.22 -27.60
N LEU A 314 -6.19 -15.57 -28.79
CA LEU A 314 -5.24 -16.67 -29.01
C LEU A 314 -3.78 -16.22 -28.85
N GLU A 315 -3.52 -14.92 -28.73
CA GLU A 315 -2.16 -14.39 -28.58
C GLU A 315 -1.74 -14.41 -27.10
N SER A 316 -0.75 -15.26 -26.81
CA SER A 316 -0.13 -15.37 -25.49
C SER A 316 1.27 -14.76 -25.49
N GLU A 317 1.64 -14.17 -24.37
CA GLU A 317 3.00 -13.72 -24.10
C GLU A 317 3.65 -14.55 -22.98
N TRP A 318 4.98 -14.59 -23.02
CA TRP A 318 5.78 -15.21 -21.99
C TRP A 318 6.34 -14.12 -21.09
N PHE A 319 6.28 -14.32 -19.78
CA PHE A 319 6.99 -13.49 -18.81
C PHE A 319 7.72 -14.37 -17.81
N TYR A 320 8.71 -13.78 -17.13
CA TYR A 320 9.48 -14.47 -16.12
C TYR A 320 9.04 -13.99 -14.74
N SER A 321 8.77 -14.92 -13.82
CA SER A 321 8.58 -14.55 -12.41
C SER A 321 9.90 -14.14 -11.77
N LEU A 322 9.84 -13.62 -10.54
CA LEU A 322 11.02 -13.21 -9.78
C LEU A 322 12.03 -14.35 -9.56
N MET A 323 11.59 -15.60 -9.64
CA MET A 323 12.46 -16.79 -9.52
C MET A 323 13.01 -17.26 -10.88
N GLY A 324 12.80 -16.49 -11.95
CA GLY A 324 13.20 -16.84 -13.31
C GLY A 324 12.34 -17.94 -13.93
N MET A 325 11.21 -18.32 -13.32
CA MET A 325 10.31 -19.32 -13.91
C MET A 325 9.51 -18.69 -15.04
N LYS A 326 9.38 -19.43 -16.14
CA LYS A 326 8.63 -18.98 -17.32
C LYS A 326 7.14 -19.20 -17.09
N HIS A 327 6.38 -18.13 -17.11
CA HIS A 327 4.92 -18.13 -17.03
C HIS A 327 4.29 -17.68 -18.35
N HIS A 328 3.03 -18.02 -18.52
CA HIS A 328 2.27 -17.87 -19.76
C HIS A 328 0.98 -17.13 -19.42
N ARG A 329 0.72 -16.01 -20.10
CA ARG A 329 -0.52 -15.22 -19.95
C ARG A 329 -1.00 -14.74 -21.32
N LYS A 330 -2.29 -14.45 -21.46
CA LYS A 330 -2.83 -13.81 -22.68
C LYS A 330 -2.31 -12.37 -22.73
N LYS A 331 -1.87 -11.94 -23.91
CA LYS A 331 -1.40 -10.56 -24.11
C LYS A 331 -2.55 -9.54 -24.05
N TYR A 332 -3.72 -9.95 -24.55
CA TYR A 332 -4.89 -9.10 -24.67
C TYR A 332 -6.05 -9.59 -23.81
N LEU A 333 -6.90 -8.65 -23.40
CA LEU A 333 -8.17 -8.97 -22.76
C LEU A 333 -9.15 -9.54 -23.78
N CYS A 334 -9.78 -10.65 -23.42
CA CYS A 334 -10.74 -11.36 -24.25
C CYS A 334 -12.16 -10.82 -24.07
N VAL A 335 -12.68 -10.09 -25.07
CA VAL A 335 -14.02 -9.46 -25.03
C VAL A 335 -15.15 -10.45 -24.68
N HIS A 336 -15.05 -11.70 -25.12
CA HIS A 336 -16.09 -12.73 -24.92
C HIS A 336 -15.87 -13.63 -23.71
N ASP A 337 -14.66 -13.65 -23.14
CA ASP A 337 -14.26 -14.63 -22.13
C ASP A 337 -13.16 -14.03 -21.23
N PHE A 338 -13.60 -13.26 -20.25
CA PHE A 338 -12.76 -12.66 -19.22
C PHE A 338 -13.47 -12.78 -17.85
N ASN A 339 -12.70 -12.82 -16.78
CA ASN A 339 -13.19 -13.04 -15.42
C ASN A 339 -12.76 -11.91 -14.49
N GLU A 340 -13.35 -10.73 -14.69
CA GLU A 340 -13.07 -9.54 -13.90
C GLU A 340 -14.33 -8.95 -13.24
N ALA A 341 -14.12 -8.05 -12.26
CA ALA A 341 -15.18 -7.38 -11.51
C ALA A 341 -15.86 -6.22 -12.27
N PHE A 342 -15.63 -6.10 -13.58
CA PHE A 342 -16.17 -5.06 -14.45
C PHE A 342 -16.79 -5.66 -15.72
N ASN A 343 -17.53 -4.83 -16.47
CA ASN A 343 -18.09 -5.13 -17.79
C ASN A 343 -17.67 -4.06 -18.81
N LEU A 344 -17.72 -4.35 -20.10
CA LEU A 344 -17.42 -3.40 -21.19
C LEU A 344 -18.58 -2.42 -21.49
N CYS A 345 -19.25 -1.90 -20.44
CA CYS A 345 -20.35 -0.93 -20.52
C CYS A 345 -21.47 -1.24 -21.54
N ASN A 346 -21.70 -2.50 -21.87
CA ASN A 346 -22.64 -2.94 -22.91
C ASN A 346 -22.40 -2.31 -24.29
N TYR A 347 -21.16 -1.92 -24.62
CA TYR A 347 -20.82 -1.50 -25.97
C TYR A 347 -21.03 -2.66 -26.95
N PRO A 348 -21.63 -2.43 -28.14
CA PRO A 348 -21.66 -3.44 -29.18
C PRO A 348 -20.22 -3.75 -29.59
N VAL A 349 -19.86 -5.04 -29.59
CA VAL A 349 -18.50 -5.54 -29.87
C VAL A 349 -17.93 -4.98 -31.19
N THR A 350 -18.80 -4.66 -32.16
CA THR A 350 -18.43 -4.07 -33.45
C THR A 350 -17.87 -2.65 -33.37
N GLN A 351 -18.07 -1.94 -32.26
CA GLN A 351 -17.54 -0.59 -32.02
C GLN A 351 -16.25 -0.58 -31.19
N LEU A 352 -15.86 -1.73 -30.62
CA LEU A 352 -14.59 -1.85 -29.92
C LEU A 352 -13.47 -1.96 -30.94
N LEU A 353 -12.56 -0.98 -30.94
CA LEU A 353 -11.34 -1.07 -31.72
C LEU A 353 -10.41 -2.09 -31.06
N TYR A 354 -10.12 -3.16 -31.80
CA TYR A 354 -9.08 -4.11 -31.42
C TYR A 354 -7.72 -3.43 -31.55
N GLU A 355 -6.82 -3.66 -30.60
CA GLU A 355 -5.51 -3.02 -30.40
C GLU A 355 -5.52 -1.69 -29.63
N ASP A 356 -6.69 -1.14 -29.27
CA ASP A 356 -6.75 0.01 -28.37
C ASP A 356 -6.56 -0.42 -26.91
N SER A 357 -5.70 0.31 -26.19
CA SER A 357 -5.55 0.24 -24.74
C SER A 357 -6.43 1.24 -24.00
N TRP A 358 -7.09 2.16 -24.72
CA TRP A 358 -7.95 3.17 -24.14
C TRP A 358 -9.42 2.86 -24.41
N TYR A 359 -10.16 2.43 -23.38
CA TYR A 359 -11.58 2.12 -23.51
C TYR A 359 -12.34 2.32 -22.20
N MET A 360 -13.66 2.23 -22.28
CA MET A 360 -14.57 2.44 -21.17
C MET A 360 -14.95 1.10 -20.54
N ILE A 361 -14.82 1.01 -19.22
CA ILE A 361 -15.32 -0.11 -18.42
C ILE A 361 -16.33 0.37 -17.38
N CYS A 362 -17.27 -0.51 -17.03
CA CYS A 362 -18.35 -0.24 -16.09
C CYS A 362 -18.27 -1.23 -14.93
N GLY A 363 -18.50 -0.75 -13.71
CA GLY A 363 -18.41 -1.60 -12.53
C GLY A 363 -19.54 -2.64 -12.49
N ARG A 364 -19.25 -3.80 -11.88
CA ARG A 364 -20.25 -4.83 -11.62
C ARG A 364 -20.83 -4.66 -10.21
N GLY A 365 -22.11 -4.97 -10.05
CA GLY A 365 -22.80 -4.97 -8.75
C GLY A 365 -22.13 -5.87 -7.71
N TYR A 366 -22.37 -5.63 -6.42
CA TYR A 366 -21.87 -6.50 -5.35
C TYR A 366 -22.43 -7.92 -5.48
N GLU A 367 -21.58 -8.94 -5.35
CA GLU A 367 -22.04 -10.33 -5.25
C GLU A 367 -22.77 -10.56 -3.91
N SER A 368 -22.18 -10.06 -2.82
CA SER A 368 -22.77 -10.04 -1.48
C SER A 368 -22.46 -8.70 -0.80
N PHE A 369 -23.38 -7.74 -0.92
CA PHE A 369 -23.22 -6.41 -0.30
C PHE A 369 -22.93 -6.50 1.20
N ALA A 370 -23.64 -7.39 1.91
CA ALA A 370 -23.47 -7.59 3.35
C ALA A 370 -22.03 -8.00 3.71
N THR A 371 -21.37 -8.83 2.89
CA THR A 371 -19.99 -9.26 3.13
C THR A 371 -19.02 -8.08 2.98
N TYR A 372 -19.15 -7.27 1.93
CA TYR A 372 -18.30 -6.09 1.73
C TYR A 372 -18.50 -5.08 2.87
N LEU A 373 -19.74 -4.77 3.21
CA LEU A 373 -20.06 -3.84 4.31
C LEU A 373 -19.51 -4.33 5.65
N ALA A 374 -19.70 -5.62 5.97
CA ALA A 374 -19.20 -6.20 7.20
C ALA A 374 -17.66 -6.13 7.29
N LEU A 375 -16.94 -6.42 6.20
CA LEU A 375 -15.49 -6.33 6.15
C LEU A 375 -15.00 -4.89 6.36
N ILE A 376 -15.54 -3.92 5.61
CA ILE A 376 -15.11 -2.52 5.71
C ILE A 376 -15.43 -1.91 7.08
N VAL A 377 -16.63 -2.17 7.63
CA VAL A 377 -17.00 -1.69 8.97
C VAL A 377 -16.15 -2.37 10.05
N SER A 378 -15.89 -3.68 9.93
CA SER A 378 -15.03 -4.39 10.88
C SER A 378 -13.59 -3.88 10.83
N SER A 379 -13.06 -3.59 9.64
CA SER A 379 -11.75 -2.97 9.48
C SER A 379 -11.70 -1.56 10.08
N PHE A 380 -12.73 -0.74 9.85
CA PHE A 380 -12.83 0.60 10.45
C PHE A 380 -12.80 0.54 11.97
N ILE A 381 -13.67 -0.27 12.57
CA ILE A 381 -13.74 -0.42 14.04
C ILE A 381 -12.45 -1.02 14.59
N GLY A 382 -11.98 -2.12 13.98
CA GLY A 382 -10.80 -2.85 14.42
C GLY A 382 -9.52 -2.03 14.36
N LEU A 383 -9.28 -1.30 13.26
CA LEU A 383 -8.12 -0.43 13.12
C LEU A 383 -8.16 0.74 14.10
N ASN A 384 -9.28 1.43 14.23
CA ASN A 384 -9.37 2.55 15.19
C ASN A 384 -9.20 2.08 16.64
N LEU A 385 -9.75 0.91 17.01
CA LEU A 385 -9.51 0.32 18.33
C LEU A 385 -8.05 -0.09 18.52
N LEU A 386 -7.42 -0.68 17.50
CA LEU A 386 -6.01 -1.07 17.54
C LEU A 386 -5.11 0.16 17.72
N MET A 387 -5.31 1.20 16.89
CA MET A 387 -4.57 2.46 16.97
C MET A 387 -4.75 3.09 18.34
N TYR A 388 -5.98 3.15 18.85
CA TYR A 388 -6.26 3.64 20.20
C TYR A 388 -5.49 2.86 21.28
N GLN A 389 -5.49 1.52 21.23
CA GLN A 389 -4.78 0.73 22.25
C GLN A 389 -3.26 0.90 22.18
N ILE A 390 -2.69 1.01 20.98
CA ILE A 390 -1.24 1.16 20.80
C ILE A 390 -0.80 2.57 21.22
N LEU A 391 -1.53 3.60 20.79
CA LEU A 391 -1.19 5.00 21.06
C LEU A 391 -1.45 5.42 22.50
N LYS A 392 -2.33 4.72 23.23
CA LYS A 392 -2.53 4.92 24.67
C LYS A 392 -1.30 4.55 25.50
N ARG A 393 -0.39 3.72 24.96
CA ARG A 393 0.78 3.24 25.70
C ARG A 393 1.72 4.42 26.01
N PRO A 394 2.13 4.62 27.27
CA PRO A 394 3.00 5.73 27.62
C PRO A 394 4.34 5.61 26.91
N GLN A 395 4.82 6.70 26.33
CA GLN A 395 6.21 6.78 25.93
C GLN A 395 7.08 6.95 27.17
N TYR A 396 8.06 6.07 27.31
CA TYR A 396 9.32 6.48 27.94
C TYR A 396 10.09 7.32 26.91
N THR A 397 9.64 8.53 26.62
CA THR A 397 10.40 9.55 25.88
C THR A 397 10.88 10.59 26.88
N GLN A 398 12.18 10.87 26.89
CA GLN A 398 12.66 12.14 27.42
C GLN A 398 12.11 13.25 26.52
N ALA A 399 11.31 14.14 27.09
CA ALA A 399 10.73 15.28 26.40
C ALA A 399 11.82 16.11 25.73
N VAL A 400 11.89 16.06 24.39
CA VAL A 400 12.63 17.06 23.63
C VAL A 400 11.76 18.30 23.57
N SER A 401 11.82 19.08 24.65
CA SER A 401 11.28 20.43 24.67
C SER A 401 11.96 21.20 23.53
N PHE A 402 11.20 21.58 22.50
CA PHE A 402 11.58 22.62 21.54
C PHE A 402 11.72 23.96 22.28
N ARG A 403 12.78 24.11 23.08
CA ARG A 403 13.30 25.43 23.44
C ARG A 403 14.28 25.81 22.35
N HIS A 404 13.87 26.80 21.58
CA HIS A 404 14.71 27.55 20.65
C HIS A 404 16.18 27.62 21.08
N GLN A 405 17.05 27.09 20.23
CA GLN A 405 18.43 27.57 20.07
C GLN A 405 18.67 27.83 18.59
#